data_AF-A0AB38NML1-F1
#
_entry.id   AF-A0AB38NML1-F1
#
_cell.length_a   1.000
_cell.length_b   1.000
_cell.length_c   1.000
_cell.angle_alpha   90.00
_cell.angle_beta   90.00
_cell.angle_gamma   90.00
#
_symmetry.space_group_name_H-M   'P 1'
#
loop_
_entity.id
_entity.type
_entity.pdbx_description
1 polymer ?
#
loop_
_entity_poly.entity_id
_entity_poly.type
_entity_poly.pdbx_seq_one_letter_code
_entity_poly.pdbx_strand_id
1 'polypeptide(L)'
;MKLSLPSWAKDVAIVTVIFAAGGAYVELKLKVSQLESDVLTLEKSNKNMTNVIIAQYGVDWQKNISEITNVDSWKSEVNSSIDGLDPKISANTKLIDWNSSWVTSIQNWAVQQDALIRSSTLDKFRAIAVYSKSKSLETFEIRVNKQHVKGAFYKLGDKVLIENPHPPARQVEVIVQGFINDPANSNVLVQVNESLLSELGLTTLSGRYELFVTNDPDVLRWKSLKNLRKEQMFGKNN
;
A
#
# COMPACT_ATOMS: atom_id res chain seq x y z
N MET A 1 57.67 102.76 -8.33
CA MET A 1 57.65 102.81 -9.81
C MET A 1 56.85 101.62 -10.34
N LYS A 2 55.70 101.85 -10.98
CA LYS A 2 55.01 100.80 -11.75
C LYS A 2 55.90 100.49 -12.96
N LEU A 3 56.54 99.33 -13.00
CA LEU A 3 57.18 98.84 -14.22
C LEU A 3 56.08 98.59 -15.26
N SER A 4 55.82 99.58 -16.12
CA SER A 4 55.02 99.36 -17.31
C SER A 4 55.88 98.59 -18.31
N LEU A 5 55.61 97.28 -18.44
CA LEU A 5 56.16 96.47 -19.52
C LEU A 5 55.94 97.19 -20.86
N PRO A 6 56.97 97.29 -21.73
CA PRO A 6 56.81 97.84 -23.08
C PRO A 6 55.68 97.09 -23.81
N SER A 7 54.86 97.80 -24.61
CA SER A 7 53.73 97.20 -25.34
C SER A 7 54.16 95.97 -26.15
N TRP A 8 55.31 96.05 -26.81
CA TRP A 8 55.87 94.95 -27.61
C TRP A 8 56.15 93.67 -26.80
N ALA A 9 56.46 93.75 -25.51
CA ALA A 9 56.72 92.58 -24.67
C ALA A 9 55.43 91.84 -24.31
N LYS A 10 54.32 92.57 -24.15
CA LYS A 10 52.98 91.98 -23.99
C LYS A 10 52.52 91.33 -25.29
N ASP A 11 52.78 91.97 -26.43
CA ASP A 11 52.45 91.42 -27.74
C ASP A 11 53.23 90.13 -28.02
N VAL A 12 54.52 90.08 -27.70
CA VAL A 12 55.35 88.86 -27.81
C VAL A 12 54.86 87.75 -26.87
N ALA A 13 54.47 88.07 -25.64
CA ALA A 13 53.92 87.08 -24.70
C ALA A 13 52.58 86.51 -25.20
N ILE A 14 51.70 87.36 -25.73
CA ILE A 14 50.42 86.93 -26.34
C ILE A 14 50.68 86.03 -27.54
N VAL A 15 51.59 86.41 -28.43
CA VAL A 15 51.98 85.59 -29.59
C VAL A 15 52.54 84.24 -29.15
N THR A 16 53.38 84.21 -28.12
CA THR A 16 53.98 82.96 -27.60
C THR A 16 52.91 82.04 -27.01
N VAL A 17 51.93 82.58 -26.28
CA VAL A 17 50.79 81.83 -25.75
C VAL A 17 49.89 81.30 -26.87
N ILE A 18 49.65 82.10 -27.92
CA ILE A 18 48.88 81.67 -29.10
C ILE A 18 49.60 80.53 -29.83
N PHE A 19 50.91 80.61 -30.02
CA PHE A 19 51.69 79.53 -30.64
C PHE A 19 51.73 78.26 -29.78
N ALA A 20 51.90 78.40 -28.45
CA ALA A 20 51.88 77.25 -27.53
C ALA A 20 50.49 76.58 -27.48
N ALA A 21 49.41 77.38 -27.45
CA ALA A 21 48.04 76.87 -27.51
C ALA A 21 47.73 76.23 -28.88
N GLY A 22 48.23 76.81 -29.98
CA GLY A 22 48.14 76.22 -31.32
C GLY A 22 48.88 74.89 -31.43
N GLY A 23 50.08 74.80 -30.87
CA GLY A 23 50.86 73.55 -30.80
C GLY A 23 50.16 72.46 -30.00
N ALA A 24 49.64 72.80 -28.81
CA ALA A 24 48.87 71.88 -27.98
C ALA A 24 47.57 71.42 -28.67
N TYR A 25 46.88 72.32 -29.36
CA TYR A 25 45.68 71.99 -30.15
C TYR A 25 46.01 71.01 -31.29
N VAL A 26 47.11 71.22 -32.01
CA VAL A 26 47.55 70.32 -33.08
C VAL A 26 47.92 68.95 -32.52
N GLU A 27 48.63 68.88 -31.39
CA GLU A 27 48.97 67.61 -30.74
C GLU A 27 47.71 66.84 -30.28
N LEU A 28 46.75 67.55 -29.69
CA LEU A 28 45.47 66.95 -29.27
C LEU A 28 44.68 66.46 -30.48
N LYS A 29 44.64 67.24 -31.57
CA LYS A 29 43.99 66.85 -32.83
C LYS A 29 44.64 65.61 -33.46
N LEU A 30 45.97 65.49 -33.40
CA LEU A 30 46.69 64.30 -33.86
C LEU A 30 46.35 63.07 -32.99
N LYS A 31 46.30 63.22 -31.66
CA LYS A 31 45.90 62.12 -30.76
C LYS A 31 44.45 61.68 -30.98
N VAL A 32 43.54 62.62 -31.22
CA VAL A 32 42.14 62.32 -31.57
C VAL A 32 42.08 61.57 -32.90
N SER A 33 42.80 62.04 -33.92
CA SER A 33 42.85 61.37 -35.23
C SER A 33 43.43 59.96 -35.13
N GLN A 34 44.44 59.76 -34.28
CA GLN A 34 45.00 58.44 -33.99
C GLN A 34 43.98 57.53 -33.29
N LEU A 35 43.26 58.06 -32.29
CA LEU A 35 42.26 57.30 -31.56
C LEU A 35 41.09 56.88 -32.47
N GLU A 36 40.65 57.77 -33.36
CA GLU A 36 39.66 57.46 -34.40
C GLU A 36 40.15 56.33 -35.33
N SER A 37 41.42 56.40 -35.76
CA SER A 37 42.05 55.34 -36.55
C SER A 37 42.12 54.00 -35.80
N ASP A 38 42.43 54.03 -34.51
CA ASP A 38 42.51 52.83 -33.68
C ASP A 38 41.12 52.21 -33.47
N VAL A 39 40.09 53.03 -33.25
CA VAL A 39 38.68 52.57 -33.17
C VAL A 39 38.24 51.93 -34.49
N LEU A 40 38.52 52.56 -35.63
CA LEU A 40 38.21 51.98 -36.94
C LEU A 40 38.94 50.64 -37.18
N THR A 41 40.18 50.54 -36.70
CA THR A 41 40.97 49.30 -36.78
C THR A 41 40.37 48.21 -35.90
N LEU A 42 39.94 48.55 -34.68
CA LEU A 42 39.24 47.65 -33.77
C LEU A 42 37.89 47.18 -34.33
N GLU A 43 37.11 48.09 -34.92
CA GLU A 43 35.84 47.74 -35.57
C GLU A 43 36.06 46.75 -36.73
N LYS A 44 37.07 46.99 -37.56
CA LYS A 44 37.43 46.09 -38.66
C LYS A 44 37.91 44.73 -38.15
N SER A 45 38.73 44.73 -37.08
CA SER A 45 39.19 43.51 -36.43
C SER A 45 38.02 42.70 -35.84
N ASN A 46 37.09 43.36 -35.15
CA ASN A 46 35.90 42.74 -34.57
C ASN A 46 34.98 42.15 -35.65
N LYS A 47 34.80 42.86 -36.77
CA LYS A 47 34.04 42.36 -37.93
C LYS A 47 34.71 41.14 -38.56
N ASN A 48 36.03 41.15 -38.73
CA ASN A 48 36.77 40.01 -39.24
C ASN A 48 36.64 38.80 -38.32
N MET A 49 36.78 38.99 -37.00
CA MET A 49 36.63 37.92 -36.02
C MET A 49 35.21 37.34 -36.03
N THR A 50 34.19 38.19 -36.13
CA THR A 50 32.80 37.77 -36.28
C THR A 50 32.58 36.93 -37.54
N ASN A 51 33.16 37.35 -38.68
CA ASN A 51 33.07 36.58 -39.93
C ASN A 51 33.76 35.22 -39.83
N VAL A 52 34.92 35.14 -39.18
CA VAL A 52 35.62 33.87 -38.93
C VAL A 52 34.77 32.94 -38.05
N ILE A 53 34.15 33.48 -37.00
CA ILE A 53 33.25 32.72 -36.13
C ILE A 53 32.03 32.21 -36.90
N ILE A 54 31.41 33.05 -37.74
CA ILE A 54 30.28 32.65 -38.59
C ILE A 54 30.70 31.59 -39.62
N ALA A 55 31.87 31.72 -40.24
CA ALA A 55 32.36 30.74 -41.21
C ALA A 55 32.64 29.37 -40.56
N GLN A 56 33.12 29.36 -39.32
CA GLN A 56 33.45 28.14 -38.59
C GLN A 56 32.25 27.48 -37.92
N TYR A 57 31.33 28.27 -37.37
CA TYR A 57 30.24 27.79 -36.49
C TYR A 57 28.82 28.09 -37.00
N GLY A 58 28.70 28.72 -38.17
CA GLY A 58 27.42 29.10 -38.77
C GLY A 58 26.88 30.45 -38.23
N VAL A 59 25.86 30.98 -38.91
CA VAL A 59 25.26 32.30 -38.58
C VAL A 59 24.60 32.28 -37.18
N ASP A 60 24.07 31.14 -36.76
CA ASP A 60 23.32 30.97 -35.51
C ASP A 60 24.19 30.54 -34.31
N TRP A 61 25.51 30.66 -34.38
CA TRP A 61 26.44 30.15 -33.35
C TRP A 61 26.13 30.63 -31.93
N GLN A 62 25.71 31.90 -31.75
CA GLN A 62 25.34 32.44 -30.45
C GLN A 62 24.08 31.75 -29.88
N LYS A 63 23.10 31.49 -30.75
CA LYS A 63 21.88 30.76 -30.39
C LYS A 63 22.22 29.32 -30.02
N ASN A 64 23.05 28.64 -30.81
CA ASN A 64 23.47 27.26 -30.53
C ASN A 64 24.24 27.17 -29.19
N ILE A 65 25.12 28.12 -28.87
CA ILE A 65 25.78 28.18 -27.56
C ILE A 65 24.77 28.39 -26.43
N SER A 66 23.80 29.28 -26.62
CA SER A 66 22.75 29.52 -25.61
C SER A 66 21.87 28.30 -25.38
N GLU A 67 21.56 27.54 -26.43
CA GLU A 67 20.82 26.28 -26.34
C GLU A 67 21.63 25.20 -25.61
N ILE A 68 22.94 25.09 -25.89
CA ILE A 68 23.86 24.19 -25.17
C ILE A 68 23.92 24.54 -23.68
N THR A 69 24.01 25.82 -23.32
CA THR A 69 23.99 26.23 -21.91
C THR A 69 22.67 25.91 -21.21
N ASN A 70 21.55 25.84 -21.96
CA ASN A 70 20.27 25.42 -21.42
C ASN A 70 20.17 23.90 -21.20
N VAL A 71 20.99 23.09 -21.88
CA VAL A 71 21.02 21.63 -21.69
C VAL A 71 21.39 21.26 -20.25
N ASP A 72 22.28 22.01 -19.61
CA ASP A 72 22.62 21.78 -18.19
C ASP A 72 21.43 22.05 -17.26
N SER A 73 20.63 23.09 -17.55
CA SER A 73 19.36 23.34 -16.84
C SER A 73 18.37 22.21 -17.06
N TRP A 74 18.16 21.80 -18.31
CA TRP A 74 17.24 20.69 -18.63
C TRP A 74 17.70 19.38 -17.98
N LYS A 75 19.00 19.10 -17.97
CA LYS A 75 19.56 17.93 -17.30
C LYS A 75 19.31 17.98 -15.79
N SER A 76 19.44 19.16 -15.18
CA SER A 76 19.11 19.38 -13.76
C SER A 76 17.62 19.16 -13.48
N GLU A 77 16.73 19.70 -14.32
CA GLU A 77 15.28 19.54 -14.21
C GLU A 77 14.84 18.08 -14.39
N VAL A 78 15.45 17.36 -15.35
CA VAL A 78 15.23 15.93 -15.57
C VAL A 78 15.70 15.12 -14.35
N ASN A 79 16.90 15.38 -13.85
CA ASN A 79 17.41 14.70 -12.65
C ASN A 79 16.52 14.97 -11.44
N SER A 80 16.10 16.21 -11.21
CA SER A 80 15.17 16.56 -10.13
C SER A 80 13.82 15.85 -10.27
N SER A 81 13.34 15.67 -11.51
CA SER A 81 12.10 14.94 -11.78
C SER A 81 12.25 13.44 -11.50
N ILE A 82 13.40 12.85 -11.86
CA ILE A 82 13.74 11.45 -11.55
C ILE A 82 13.85 11.25 -10.03
N ASP A 83 14.60 12.12 -9.35
CA ASP A 83 14.77 12.10 -7.90
C ASP A 83 13.43 12.29 -7.16
N GLY A 84 12.46 12.98 -7.77
CA GLY A 84 11.11 13.13 -7.26
C GLY A 84 10.20 11.92 -7.52
N LEU A 85 10.50 11.10 -8.52
CA LEU A 85 9.74 9.89 -8.88
C LEU A 85 10.14 8.68 -8.03
N ASP A 86 11.44 8.48 -7.80
CA ASP A 86 11.97 7.37 -6.98
C ASP A 86 11.30 7.22 -5.59
N PRO A 87 11.12 8.29 -4.78
CA PRO A 87 10.45 8.17 -3.49
C PRO A 87 8.97 7.85 -3.65
N LYS A 88 8.31 8.34 -4.70
CA LYS A 88 6.90 8.03 -4.99
C LYS A 88 6.72 6.58 -5.42
N ILE A 89 7.60 6.06 -6.27
CA ILE A 89 7.63 4.65 -6.67
C ILE A 89 7.86 3.79 -5.43
N SER A 90 8.85 4.11 -4.61
CA SER A 90 9.16 3.37 -3.37
C SER A 90 7.99 3.38 -2.38
N ALA A 91 7.29 4.51 -2.22
CA ALA A 91 6.11 4.61 -1.37
C ALA A 91 4.94 3.76 -1.92
N ASN A 92 4.71 3.80 -3.23
CA ASN A 92 3.67 3.00 -3.88
C ASN A 92 3.95 1.50 -3.77
N THR A 93 5.20 1.06 -3.96
CA THR A 93 5.58 -0.35 -3.78
C THR A 93 5.27 -0.84 -2.37
N LYS A 94 5.61 -0.04 -1.34
CA LYS A 94 5.26 -0.37 0.06
C LYS A 94 3.76 -0.50 0.29
N LEU A 95 2.95 0.36 -0.33
CA LEU A 95 1.48 0.28 -0.25
C LEU A 95 0.94 -0.97 -0.96
N ILE A 96 1.51 -1.32 -2.12
CA ILE A 96 1.15 -2.55 -2.85
C ILE A 96 1.47 -3.78 -2.01
N ASP A 97 2.66 -3.86 -1.41
CA ASP A 97 3.05 -4.98 -0.55
C ASP A 97 2.14 -5.10 0.68
N TRP A 98 1.80 -3.96 1.29
CA TRP A 98 0.87 -3.91 2.41
C TRP A 98 -0.52 -4.41 2.03
N ASN A 99 -1.05 -3.97 0.88
CA ASN A 99 -2.33 -4.41 0.35
C ASN A 99 -2.32 -5.91 0.02
N SER A 100 -1.24 -6.41 -0.59
CA SER A 100 -1.07 -7.83 -0.93
C SER A 100 -1.08 -8.72 0.33
N SER A 101 -0.42 -8.30 1.41
CA SER A 101 -0.47 -9.00 2.70
C SER A 101 -1.90 -9.04 3.27
N TRP A 102 -2.66 -7.95 3.14
CA TRP A 102 -4.05 -7.91 3.55
C TRP A 102 -4.95 -8.84 2.73
N VAL A 103 -4.85 -8.80 1.40
CA VAL A 103 -5.61 -9.68 0.51
C VAL A 103 -5.34 -11.14 0.85
N THR A 104 -4.09 -11.51 1.07
CA THR A 104 -3.72 -12.88 1.44
C THR A 104 -4.29 -13.27 2.81
N SER A 105 -4.27 -12.36 3.80
CA SER A 105 -4.87 -12.59 5.12
C SER A 105 -6.39 -12.78 5.03
N ILE A 106 -7.08 -12.01 4.18
CA ILE A 106 -8.51 -12.14 3.93
C ILE A 106 -8.82 -13.47 3.26
N GLN A 107 -8.05 -13.87 2.24
CA GLN A 107 -8.21 -15.18 1.58
C GLN A 107 -8.06 -16.32 2.57
N ASN A 108 -7.02 -16.30 3.42
CA ASN A 108 -6.81 -17.32 4.44
C ASN A 108 -7.93 -17.35 5.49
N TRP A 109 -8.48 -16.19 5.84
CA TRP A 109 -9.64 -16.11 6.72
C TRP A 109 -10.90 -16.66 6.06
N ALA A 110 -11.14 -16.35 4.79
CA ALA A 110 -12.28 -16.87 4.02
C ALA A 110 -12.23 -18.39 3.87
N VAL A 111 -11.05 -18.96 3.59
CA VAL A 111 -10.86 -20.43 3.54
C VAL A 111 -11.16 -21.06 4.90
N GLN A 112 -10.76 -20.41 6.01
CA GLN A 112 -11.13 -20.87 7.35
C GLN A 112 -12.65 -20.80 7.58
N GLN A 113 -13.31 -19.72 7.15
CA GLN A 113 -14.77 -19.60 7.24
C GLN A 113 -15.50 -20.67 6.42
N ASP A 114 -15.05 -20.93 5.19
CA ASP A 114 -15.65 -21.97 4.35
C ASP A 114 -15.44 -23.37 4.94
N ALA A 115 -14.26 -23.65 5.48
CA ALA A 115 -14.00 -24.89 6.20
C ALA A 115 -14.89 -25.03 7.44
N LEU A 116 -15.17 -23.92 8.14
CA LEU A 116 -16.07 -23.88 9.29
C LEU A 116 -17.53 -24.09 8.89
N ILE A 117 -18.00 -23.43 7.84
CA ILE A 117 -19.38 -23.62 7.35
C ILE A 117 -19.55 -25.07 6.87
N ARG A 118 -18.55 -25.62 6.19
CA ARG A 118 -18.55 -27.04 5.81
C ARG A 118 -18.49 -27.95 7.03
N SER A 119 -17.64 -27.67 8.02
CA SER A 119 -17.58 -28.44 9.28
C SER A 119 -18.91 -28.35 10.01
N SER A 120 -19.44 -27.17 10.28
CA SER A 120 -20.72 -26.99 10.97
C SER A 120 -21.89 -27.64 10.22
N THR A 121 -21.86 -27.64 8.88
CA THR A 121 -22.84 -28.33 8.05
C THR A 121 -22.65 -29.86 8.06
N LEU A 122 -21.41 -30.36 8.14
CA LEU A 122 -21.11 -31.79 8.29
C LEU A 122 -21.37 -32.30 9.72
N ASP A 123 -21.18 -31.42 10.71
CA ASP A 123 -21.34 -31.63 12.13
C ASP A 123 -22.82 -31.57 12.53
N LYS A 124 -23.65 -30.73 11.88
CA LYS A 124 -25.12 -30.77 11.99
C LYS A 124 -25.67 -31.86 11.06
N PHE A 125 -25.87 -33.05 11.59
CA PHE A 125 -26.45 -34.14 10.82
C PHE A 125 -27.83 -34.53 11.35
N ARG A 126 -28.71 -34.91 10.42
CA ARG A 126 -30.03 -35.43 10.75
C ARG A 126 -29.88 -36.87 11.23
N ALA A 127 -30.36 -37.16 12.42
CA ALA A 127 -30.26 -38.48 13.05
C ALA A 127 -31.62 -38.93 13.56
N ILE A 128 -31.88 -40.24 13.53
CA ILE A 128 -33.07 -40.79 14.17
C ILE A 128 -32.75 -41.00 15.64
N ALA A 129 -33.58 -40.41 16.50
CA ALA A 129 -33.58 -40.62 17.93
C ALA A 129 -34.81 -41.42 18.35
N VAL A 130 -34.65 -42.28 19.37
CA VAL A 130 -35.73 -43.10 19.93
C VAL A 130 -35.99 -42.72 21.38
N TYR A 131 -37.27 -42.68 21.74
CA TYR A 131 -37.70 -42.51 23.13
C TYR A 131 -37.47 -43.78 23.96
N SER A 132 -36.91 -43.62 25.16
CA SER A 132 -36.81 -44.68 26.17
C SER A 132 -37.71 -44.42 27.36
N LYS A 133 -38.43 -45.44 27.81
CA LYS A 133 -39.16 -45.43 29.09
C LYS A 133 -38.25 -45.72 30.30
N SER A 134 -36.94 -45.88 30.09
CA SER A 134 -36.02 -46.18 31.17
C SER A 134 -35.88 -44.98 32.11
N LYS A 135 -36.17 -45.17 33.40
CA LYS A 135 -35.96 -44.17 34.46
C LYS A 135 -34.48 -43.89 34.75
N SER A 136 -33.55 -44.57 34.07
CA SER A 136 -32.11 -44.52 34.36
C SER A 136 -31.35 -43.37 33.69
N LEU A 137 -32.03 -42.45 33.01
CA LEU A 137 -31.42 -41.33 32.29
C LEU A 137 -31.81 -40.03 32.97
N GLU A 138 -30.83 -39.20 33.36
CA GLU A 138 -31.14 -37.88 33.92
C GLU A 138 -31.63 -36.91 32.83
N THR A 139 -32.10 -35.74 33.26
CA THR A 139 -32.90 -34.78 32.46
C THR A 139 -32.20 -34.25 31.20
N PHE A 140 -30.87 -34.33 31.11
CA PHE A 140 -30.06 -33.83 29.98
C PHE A 140 -29.01 -34.83 29.50
N GLU A 141 -29.30 -36.12 29.66
CA GLU A 141 -28.40 -37.20 29.30
C GLU A 141 -28.96 -38.05 28.16
N ILE A 142 -28.06 -38.49 27.28
CA ILE A 142 -28.40 -39.35 26.16
C ILE A 142 -27.57 -40.63 26.16
N ARG A 143 -28.12 -41.68 25.55
CA ARG A 143 -27.34 -42.87 25.16
C ARG A 143 -27.15 -42.92 23.66
N VAL A 144 -25.94 -43.22 23.22
CA VAL A 144 -25.59 -43.29 21.79
C VAL A 144 -25.49 -44.75 21.35
N ASN A 145 -26.08 -45.11 20.21
CA ASN A 145 -25.96 -46.43 19.62
C ASN A 145 -24.62 -46.60 18.91
N LYS A 146 -23.75 -47.46 19.43
CA LYS A 146 -22.43 -47.74 18.85
C LYS A 146 -22.49 -48.41 17.47
N GLN A 147 -23.61 -49.06 17.13
CA GLN A 147 -23.82 -49.71 15.83
C GLN A 147 -24.23 -48.72 14.73
N HIS A 148 -24.57 -47.48 15.08
CA HIS A 148 -24.81 -46.43 14.10
C HIS A 148 -23.48 -45.96 13.48
N VAL A 149 -23.48 -45.63 12.19
CA VAL A 149 -22.28 -45.19 11.44
C VAL A 149 -21.53 -44.07 12.16
N LYS A 150 -22.29 -43.15 12.79
CA LYS A 150 -21.74 -42.05 13.59
C LYS A 150 -21.56 -42.35 15.08
N GLY A 151 -22.11 -43.44 15.61
CA GLY A 151 -22.07 -43.76 17.04
C GLY A 151 -20.69 -44.13 17.57
N ALA A 152 -19.82 -44.66 16.71
CA ALA A 152 -18.44 -44.98 17.05
C ALA A 152 -17.63 -43.75 17.49
N PHE A 153 -17.94 -42.56 16.97
CA PHE A 153 -17.17 -41.34 17.19
C PHE A 153 -17.41 -40.66 18.55
N TYR A 154 -18.47 -41.03 19.27
CA TYR A 154 -18.81 -40.44 20.57
C TYR A 154 -18.10 -41.12 21.74
N LYS A 155 -17.77 -40.33 22.77
CA LYS A 155 -17.19 -40.76 24.05
C LYS A 155 -18.12 -40.35 25.21
N LEU A 156 -17.95 -41.02 26.36
CA LEU A 156 -18.65 -40.64 27.58
C LEU A 156 -18.24 -39.23 28.00
N GLY A 157 -19.21 -38.39 28.33
CA GLY A 157 -18.99 -37.00 28.71
C GLY A 157 -18.95 -36.01 27.55
N ASP A 158 -19.05 -36.46 26.30
CA ASP A 158 -19.14 -35.56 25.14
C ASP A 158 -20.41 -34.70 25.26
N LYS A 159 -20.25 -33.41 24.98
CA LYS A 159 -21.35 -32.45 24.89
C LYS A 159 -21.87 -32.40 23.47
N VAL A 160 -23.20 -32.45 23.35
CA VAL A 160 -23.88 -32.55 22.07
C VAL A 160 -25.09 -31.63 22.10
N LEU A 161 -25.29 -30.85 21.05
CA LEU A 161 -26.49 -30.05 20.87
C LEU A 161 -27.50 -30.84 20.05
N ILE A 162 -28.72 -31.00 20.57
CA ILE A 162 -29.84 -31.62 19.87
C ILE A 162 -30.87 -30.55 19.54
N GLU A 163 -31.31 -30.51 18.30
CA GLU A 163 -32.30 -29.55 17.80
C GLU A 163 -33.45 -30.27 17.08
N ASN A 164 -34.68 -29.83 17.36
CA ASN A 164 -35.86 -30.26 16.63
C ASN A 164 -35.89 -29.57 15.25
N PRO A 165 -35.94 -30.29 14.12
CA PRO A 165 -35.98 -29.70 12.79
C PRO A 165 -37.28 -28.94 12.49
N HIS A 166 -38.33 -29.12 13.28
CA HIS A 166 -39.63 -28.47 13.08
C HIS A 166 -39.77 -27.21 13.94
N PRO A 167 -40.35 -26.11 13.41
CA PRO A 167 -40.64 -24.91 14.19
C PRO A 167 -41.48 -25.24 15.44
N PRO A 168 -41.16 -24.71 16.63
CA PRO A 168 -40.26 -23.57 16.88
C PRO A 168 -38.76 -23.90 17.01
N ALA A 169 -38.29 -25.03 16.47
CA ALA A 169 -36.88 -25.40 16.35
C ALA A 169 -36.10 -25.32 17.67
N ARG A 170 -36.71 -25.88 18.74
CA ARG A 170 -36.10 -25.88 20.08
C ARG A 170 -34.83 -26.72 20.07
N GLN A 171 -33.83 -26.25 20.81
CA GLN A 171 -32.52 -26.88 20.94
C GLN A 171 -32.14 -27.04 22.41
N VAL A 172 -31.43 -28.14 22.72
CA VAL A 172 -31.00 -28.49 24.07
C VAL A 172 -29.60 -29.09 24.01
N GLU A 173 -28.71 -28.62 24.89
CA GLU A 173 -27.39 -29.23 25.10
C GLU A 173 -27.53 -30.42 26.04
N VAL A 174 -26.93 -31.55 25.65
CA VAL A 174 -26.99 -32.82 26.36
C VAL A 174 -25.61 -33.46 26.47
N ILE A 175 -25.47 -34.37 27.43
CA ILE A 175 -24.22 -35.09 27.68
C ILE A 175 -24.39 -36.57 27.33
N VAL A 176 -23.40 -37.16 26.67
CA VAL A 176 -23.35 -38.60 26.41
C VAL A 176 -23.05 -39.35 27.71
N GLN A 177 -24.08 -39.96 28.30
CA GLN A 177 -23.96 -40.72 29.56
C GLN A 177 -23.65 -42.20 29.33
N GLY A 178 -24.00 -42.73 28.17
CA GLY A 178 -23.89 -44.17 27.93
C GLY A 178 -23.95 -44.56 26.48
N PHE A 179 -23.70 -45.85 26.25
CA PHE A 179 -23.81 -46.45 24.94
C PHE A 179 -24.78 -47.60 24.95
N ILE A 180 -25.53 -47.72 23.86
CA ILE A 180 -26.29 -48.92 23.53
C ILE A 180 -25.62 -49.63 22.36
N ASN A 181 -25.74 -50.95 22.33
CA ASN A 181 -25.17 -51.78 21.28
C ASN A 181 -26.32 -52.55 20.63
N ASP A 182 -27.12 -51.84 19.84
CA ASP A 182 -28.32 -52.40 19.20
C ASP A 182 -28.12 -52.51 17.67
N PRO A 183 -27.68 -53.66 17.16
CA PRO A 183 -27.47 -53.87 15.74
C PRO A 183 -28.78 -53.95 14.94
N ALA A 184 -29.92 -54.27 15.59
CA ALA A 184 -31.21 -54.35 14.92
C ALA A 184 -31.76 -52.96 14.56
N ASN A 185 -31.36 -51.92 15.30
CA ASN A 185 -31.72 -50.52 15.07
C ASN A 185 -30.49 -49.65 14.79
N SER A 186 -29.61 -50.10 13.90
CA SER A 186 -28.37 -49.39 13.52
C SER A 186 -28.60 -48.02 12.86
N ASN A 187 -29.82 -47.72 12.40
CA ASN A 187 -30.22 -46.41 11.89
C ASN A 187 -30.60 -45.40 12.98
N VAL A 188 -30.78 -45.84 14.23
CA VAL A 188 -31.03 -44.98 15.38
C VAL A 188 -29.70 -44.61 16.00
N LEU A 189 -29.41 -43.31 16.10
CA LEU A 189 -28.18 -42.85 16.76
C LEU A 189 -28.36 -42.64 18.25
N VAL A 190 -29.45 -42.01 18.67
CA VAL A 190 -29.59 -41.50 20.04
C VAL A 190 -30.84 -42.07 20.71
N GLN A 191 -30.72 -42.39 21.98
CA GLN A 191 -31.84 -42.72 22.85
C GLN A 191 -32.02 -41.59 23.89
N VAL A 192 -33.23 -41.04 23.94
CA VAL A 192 -33.60 -39.86 24.74
C VAL A 192 -34.69 -40.18 25.77
N ASN A 193 -34.70 -39.45 26.90
CA ASN A 193 -35.73 -39.57 27.93
C ASN A 193 -36.89 -38.58 27.70
N GLU A 194 -37.99 -38.76 28.42
CA GLU A 194 -39.23 -37.99 28.33
C GLU A 194 -39.02 -36.50 28.64
N SER A 195 -38.21 -36.18 29.64
CA SER A 195 -37.92 -34.79 30.01
C SER A 195 -37.27 -34.02 28.87
N LEU A 196 -36.31 -34.64 28.17
CA LEU A 196 -35.63 -34.05 27.02
C LEU A 196 -36.58 -33.87 25.82
N LEU A 197 -37.54 -34.78 25.63
CA LEU A 197 -38.57 -34.64 24.59
C LEU A 197 -39.44 -33.40 24.84
N SER A 198 -39.84 -33.15 26.09
CA SER A 198 -40.61 -31.96 26.47
C SER A 198 -39.86 -30.66 26.14
N GLU A 199 -38.56 -30.59 26.47
CA GLU A 199 -37.73 -29.43 26.15
C GLU A 199 -37.60 -29.20 24.63
N LEU A 200 -37.46 -30.28 23.85
CA LEU A 200 -37.42 -30.24 22.38
C LEU A 200 -38.80 -30.00 21.73
N GLY A 201 -39.88 -29.94 22.53
CA GLY A 201 -41.25 -29.77 22.05
C GLY A 201 -41.81 -30.99 21.32
N LEU A 202 -41.33 -32.20 21.66
CA LEU A 202 -41.69 -33.47 21.06
C LEU A 202 -42.61 -34.26 22.00
N THR A 203 -43.61 -34.94 21.45
CA THR A 203 -44.57 -35.77 22.23
C THR A 203 -44.07 -37.20 22.31
N THR A 204 -44.46 -37.98 23.33
CA THR A 204 -44.04 -39.39 23.51
C THR A 204 -44.73 -40.39 22.56
N LEU A 205 -45.70 -39.92 21.76
CA LEU A 205 -46.57 -40.78 20.93
C LEU A 205 -45.84 -41.39 19.72
N SER A 206 -44.84 -40.72 19.18
CA SER A 206 -44.24 -41.11 17.90
C SER A 206 -43.03 -42.04 18.03
N GLY A 207 -42.44 -42.20 19.23
CA GLY A 207 -41.38 -43.17 19.56
C GLY A 207 -40.03 -43.01 18.85
N ARG A 208 -40.03 -42.50 17.60
CA ARG A 208 -38.92 -42.21 16.70
C ARG A 208 -39.03 -40.77 16.21
N TYR A 209 -37.95 -40.01 16.32
CA TYR A 209 -37.88 -38.60 15.94
C TYR A 209 -36.67 -38.36 15.08
N GLU A 210 -36.80 -37.52 14.06
CA GLU A 210 -35.65 -37.02 13.33
C GLU A 210 -35.18 -35.74 13.98
N LEU A 211 -33.93 -35.72 14.46
CA LEU A 211 -33.32 -34.59 15.16
C LEU A 211 -32.05 -34.15 14.46
N PHE A 212 -31.70 -32.88 14.59
CA PHE A 212 -30.36 -32.42 14.24
C PHE A 212 -29.46 -32.57 15.46
N VAL A 213 -28.30 -33.19 15.25
CA VAL A 213 -27.30 -33.41 16.30
C VAL A 213 -26.02 -32.71 15.85
N THR A 214 -25.47 -31.85 16.71
CA THR A 214 -24.23 -31.09 16.47
C THR A 214 -23.26 -31.35 17.63
N ASN A 215 -22.02 -31.73 17.33
CA ASN A 215 -20.97 -31.87 18.36
C ASN A 215 -20.49 -30.48 18.81
N ASP A 216 -20.11 -30.34 20.09
CA ASP A 216 -19.55 -29.09 20.61
C ASP A 216 -18.27 -28.68 19.84
N PRO A 217 -18.24 -27.51 19.18
CA PRO A 217 -17.20 -27.13 18.21
C PRO A 217 -15.85 -26.68 18.81
N ASP A 218 -15.55 -27.01 20.07
CA ASP A 218 -14.41 -26.49 20.84
C ASP A 218 -12.99 -26.88 20.34
N VAL A 219 -12.86 -27.41 19.12
CA VAL A 219 -11.56 -27.76 18.49
C VAL A 219 -11.09 -26.74 17.43
N LEU A 220 -11.92 -25.77 17.03
CA LEU A 220 -11.52 -24.79 16.01
C LEU A 220 -11.03 -23.49 16.64
N ARG A 221 -9.74 -23.47 17.03
CA ARG A 221 -9.03 -22.27 17.51
C ARG A 221 -9.04 -21.17 16.44
N TRP A 222 -10.06 -20.32 16.49
CA TRP A 222 -10.24 -19.18 15.58
C TRP A 222 -9.05 -18.22 15.69
N LYS A 223 -8.29 -18.06 14.60
CA LYS A 223 -7.31 -16.99 14.51
C LYS A 223 -8.00 -15.76 13.94
N SER A 224 -8.03 -14.69 14.72
CA SER A 224 -8.49 -13.39 14.23
C SER A 224 -7.66 -12.95 13.01
N LEU A 225 -8.27 -12.19 12.11
CA LEU A 225 -7.62 -11.67 10.90
C LEU A 225 -6.36 -10.84 11.24
N LYS A 226 -6.38 -10.18 12.41
CA LYS A 226 -5.23 -9.47 13.00
C LYS A 226 -4.09 -10.40 13.39
N ASN A 227 -4.39 -11.61 13.88
CA ASN A 227 -3.38 -12.60 14.25
C ASN A 227 -2.75 -13.26 13.00
N LEU A 228 -3.56 -13.59 11.99
CA LEU A 228 -3.07 -14.11 10.71
C LEU A 228 -2.11 -13.13 10.03
N ARG A 229 -2.43 -11.84 10.08
CA ARG A 229 -1.56 -10.77 9.56
C ARG A 229 -0.22 -10.68 10.30
N LYS A 230 -0.24 -10.77 11.64
CA LYS A 230 1.01 -10.79 12.43
C LYS A 230 1.89 -11.95 12.01
N GLU A 231 1.34 -13.15 11.88
CA GLU A 231 2.10 -14.34 11.48
C GLU A 231 2.70 -14.20 10.07
N GLN A 232 2.01 -13.60 9.11
CA GLN A 232 2.58 -13.36 7.77
C GLN A 232 3.70 -12.32 7.75
N MET A 233 3.60 -11.29 8.61
CA MET A 233 4.63 -10.26 8.74
C MET A 233 5.88 -10.77 9.45
N PHE A 234 5.73 -11.63 10.46
CA PHE A 234 6.84 -12.17 11.26
C PHE A 234 7.40 -13.50 10.73
N GLY A 235 6.63 -14.26 9.95
CA GLY A 235 7.06 -15.54 9.37
C GLY A 235 7.96 -15.42 8.13
N LYS A 236 8.13 -14.22 7.57
CA LYS A 236 9.08 -13.96 6.46
C LYS A 236 10.51 -13.65 6.91
N ASN A 237 10.77 -13.61 8.23
CA ASN A 237 12.09 -13.28 8.81
C ASN A 237 12.88 -14.49 9.34
N ASN A 238 12.46 -15.73 9.04
CA ASN A 238 13.21 -16.95 9.36
C ASN A 238 13.52 -17.75 8.10
#